data_AF-A0A512HRL8-F1
#
_entry.id   AF-A0A512HRL8-F1
#
_cell.length_a   1.000
_cell.length_b   1.000
_cell.length_c   1.000
_cell.angle_alpha   90.00
_cell.angle_beta   90.00
_cell.angle_gamma   90.00
#
_symmetry.space_group_name_H-M   'P 1'
#
loop_
_entity.id
_entity.type
_entity.pdbx_description
1 polymer ?
#
loop_
_entity_poly.entity_id
_entity_poly.type
_entity_poly.pdbx_seq_one_letter_code
_entity_poly.pdbx_strand_id
1 'polypeptide(L)'
;MRRPTLLLLSAVLGLGTVAGCSGGGPYCDAVDDAKEPLTSFGRQTDAAYAEYAQVTADIAEVAPESVRKDWRTIAKATKKVVIVHRKAGFRLQDMKDEVKVNALSQQDIDRITAAHEAFNDTRTQRLAVVEHVDDECGIDLSEK
;
A
#
# COMPACT_ATOMS: atom_id res chain seq x y z
N MET A 1 45.51 43.46 4.62
CA MET A 1 44.12 43.91 4.36
C MET A 1 43.38 42.78 3.66
N ARG A 2 42.23 42.39 4.23
CA ARG A 2 41.46 41.19 3.87
C ARG A 2 40.68 41.41 2.57
N ARG A 3 40.71 40.43 1.66
CA ARG A 3 39.57 40.07 0.80
C ARG A 3 39.64 38.57 0.52
N PRO A 4 38.55 37.83 0.78
CA PRO A 4 38.18 36.74 -0.10
C PRO A 4 36.77 36.97 -0.67
N THR A 5 36.79 37.06 -1.99
CA THR A 5 35.82 36.65 -3.01
C THR A 5 34.57 35.90 -2.50
N LEU A 6 33.39 36.49 -2.75
CA LEU A 6 32.12 35.77 -2.75
C LEU A 6 32.11 34.75 -3.89
N LEU A 7 31.93 33.47 -3.56
CA LEU A 7 31.54 32.41 -4.48
C LEU A 7 30.05 32.14 -4.29
N LEU A 8 29.23 32.63 -5.22
CA LEU A 8 27.84 32.25 -5.39
C LEU A 8 27.79 30.86 -6.02
N LEU A 9 27.47 29.83 -5.23
CA LEU A 9 27.06 28.53 -5.78
C LEU A 9 25.57 28.59 -6.13
N SER A 10 25.28 28.68 -7.42
CA SER A 10 23.93 28.46 -7.97
C SER A 10 23.65 26.95 -7.99
N ALA A 11 22.80 26.48 -7.06
CA ALA A 11 22.22 25.16 -7.12
C ALA A 11 21.16 25.14 -8.25
N VAL A 12 21.51 24.56 -9.39
CA VAL A 12 20.54 24.24 -10.45
C VAL A 12 20.00 22.85 -10.17
N LEU A 13 18.86 22.77 -9.47
CA LEU A 13 18.02 21.58 -9.42
C LEU A 13 17.38 21.43 -10.81
N GLY A 14 18.05 20.66 -11.67
CA GLY A 14 17.49 20.20 -12.94
C GLY A 14 16.47 19.10 -12.70
N LEU A 15 15.26 19.46 -12.25
CA LEU A 15 14.09 18.58 -12.32
C LEU A 15 13.64 18.54 -13.78
N GLY A 16 13.95 17.44 -14.45
CA GLY A 16 13.51 17.15 -15.80
C GLY A 16 11.99 17.17 -15.86
N THR A 17 11.45 18.20 -16.49
CA THR A 17 10.02 18.34 -16.81
C THR A 17 9.87 18.40 -18.32
N VAL A 18 9.57 17.25 -18.92
CA VAL A 18 9.03 17.08 -20.29
C VAL A 18 8.58 15.61 -20.42
N ALA A 19 7.46 15.20 -21.01
CA ALA A 19 6.25 15.83 -21.50
C ALA A 19 5.32 14.64 -21.84
N GLY A 20 4.14 14.56 -21.22
CA GLY A 20 3.10 13.58 -21.53
C GLY A 20 1.83 13.90 -20.75
N CYS A 21 0.72 14.15 -21.46
CA CYS A 21 -0.56 14.58 -20.90
C CYS A 21 -1.31 13.42 -20.22
N SER A 22 -0.76 12.93 -19.11
CA SER A 22 -1.36 12.16 -18.02
C SER A 22 -0.24 12.06 -16.97
N GLY A 23 -0.06 13.15 -16.22
CA GLY A 23 1.25 13.63 -15.78
C GLY A 23 1.90 12.95 -14.57
N GLY A 24 1.98 11.62 -14.53
CA GLY A 24 2.75 10.94 -13.49
C GLY A 24 3.41 9.70 -14.06
N GLY A 25 4.72 9.50 -13.84
CA GLY A 25 5.46 8.39 -14.43
C GLY A 25 4.94 6.99 -14.03
N PRO A 26 5.70 5.91 -14.32
CA PRO A 26 5.24 4.53 -14.13
C PRO A 26 4.61 4.21 -12.76
N TYR A 27 5.06 4.90 -11.71
CA TYR A 27 4.45 4.83 -10.38
C TYR A 27 3.02 5.36 -10.34
N CYS A 28 2.78 6.57 -10.84
CA CYS A 28 1.46 7.19 -10.80
C CYS A 28 0.49 6.52 -11.77
N ASP A 29 0.96 6.07 -12.94
CA ASP A 29 0.17 5.25 -13.86
C ASP A 29 -0.30 3.96 -13.17
N ALA A 30 0.61 3.24 -12.49
CA ALA A 30 0.27 2.03 -11.76
C ALA A 30 -0.72 2.28 -10.62
N VAL A 31 -0.64 3.43 -9.96
CA VAL A 31 -1.59 3.82 -8.90
C VAL A 31 -2.95 4.22 -9.50
N ASP A 32 -2.97 4.94 -10.62
CA ASP A 32 -4.20 5.36 -11.31
C ASP A 32 -4.99 4.15 -11.80
N ASP A 33 -4.30 3.20 -12.44
CA ASP A 33 -4.87 1.93 -12.91
C ASP A 33 -5.42 1.08 -11.75
N ALA A 34 -4.83 1.21 -10.56
CA ALA A 34 -5.20 0.47 -9.36
C ALA A 34 -6.18 1.22 -8.43
N LYS A 35 -6.74 2.36 -8.83
CA LYS A 35 -7.63 3.19 -7.98
C LYS A 35 -8.78 2.41 -7.35
N GLU A 36 -9.51 1.63 -8.15
CA GLU A 36 -10.63 0.84 -7.66
C GLU A 36 -10.19 -0.18 -6.60
N PRO A 37 -9.21 -1.07 -6.87
CA PRO A 37 -8.80 -2.04 -5.85
C PRO A 37 -8.18 -1.39 -4.61
N LEU A 38 -7.45 -0.27 -4.75
CA LEU A 38 -6.88 0.48 -3.62
C LEU A 38 -7.95 1.08 -2.69
N THR A 39 -9.08 1.53 -3.25
CA THR A 39 -10.20 2.10 -2.49
C THR A 39 -11.24 1.04 -2.07
N SER A 40 -11.18 -0.17 -2.63
CA SER A 40 -12.08 -1.27 -2.29
C SER A 40 -11.76 -1.97 -0.96
N PHE A 41 -10.76 -1.50 -0.23
CA PHE A 41 -10.22 -2.15 0.98
C PHE A 41 -11.28 -2.46 2.06
N GLY A 42 -12.37 -1.68 2.13
CA GLY A 42 -13.52 -1.97 3.00
C GLY A 42 -14.27 -3.28 2.71
N ARG A 43 -14.01 -3.95 1.58
CA ARG A 43 -14.63 -5.23 1.22
C ARG A 43 -13.88 -6.40 1.90
N GLN A 44 -14.46 -6.93 2.98
CA GLN A 44 -13.93 -8.08 3.72
C GLN A 44 -14.14 -9.42 2.98
N THR A 45 -13.52 -9.59 1.81
CA THR A 45 -13.59 -10.82 1.01
C THR A 45 -12.19 -11.30 0.62
N ASP A 46 -12.04 -12.61 0.43
CA ASP A 46 -10.75 -13.20 0.00
C ASP A 46 -10.25 -12.58 -1.31
N ALA A 47 -11.17 -12.33 -2.25
CA ALA A 47 -10.85 -11.75 -3.56
C ALA A 47 -10.31 -10.33 -3.41
N ALA A 48 -11.01 -9.45 -2.67
CA ALA A 48 -10.58 -8.07 -2.47
C ALA A 48 -9.24 -7.98 -1.74
N TYR A 49 -9.00 -8.80 -0.71
CA TYR A 49 -7.71 -8.82 -0.02
C TYR A 49 -6.59 -9.36 -0.91
N ALA A 50 -6.86 -10.39 -1.72
CA ALA A 50 -5.87 -10.92 -2.64
C ALA A 50 -5.50 -9.92 -3.74
N GLU A 51 -6.50 -9.23 -4.28
CA GLU A 51 -6.34 -8.19 -5.28
C GLU A 51 -5.57 -6.99 -4.71
N TYR A 52 -5.98 -6.47 -3.54
CA TYR A 52 -5.28 -5.39 -2.85
C TYR A 52 -3.82 -5.75 -2.57
N ALA A 53 -3.55 -6.98 -2.11
CA ALA A 53 -2.18 -7.46 -1.88
C ALA A 53 -1.34 -7.55 -3.18
N GLN A 54 -1.99 -7.85 -4.31
CA GLN A 54 -1.33 -7.95 -5.61
C GLN A 54 -1.01 -6.55 -6.15
N VAL A 55 -2.00 -5.65 -6.22
CA VAL A 55 -1.77 -4.30 -6.76
C VAL A 55 -0.77 -3.50 -5.94
N THR A 56 -0.79 -3.63 -4.60
CA THR A 56 0.20 -3.00 -3.73
C THR A 56 1.61 -3.56 -3.95
N ALA A 57 1.74 -4.85 -4.30
CA ALA A 57 3.03 -5.44 -4.66
C ALA A 57 3.51 -4.91 -6.03
N ASP A 58 2.62 -4.83 -7.01
CA ASP A 58 2.94 -4.38 -8.37
C ASP A 58 3.35 -2.91 -8.38
N ILE A 59 2.63 -2.04 -7.66
CA ILE A 59 3.00 -0.63 -7.45
C ILE A 59 4.39 -0.53 -6.81
N ALA A 60 4.70 -1.40 -5.85
CA ALA A 60 5.99 -1.36 -5.17
C ALA A 60 7.19 -1.58 -6.12
N GLU A 61 7.01 -2.34 -7.21
CA GLU A 61 8.09 -2.60 -8.17
C GLU A 61 8.47 -1.35 -8.98
N VAL A 62 7.53 -0.43 -9.17
CA VAL A 62 7.73 0.83 -9.90
C VAL A 62 7.81 2.06 -9.00
N ALA A 63 7.55 1.90 -7.69
CA ALA A 63 7.53 2.98 -6.73
C ALA A 63 8.92 3.63 -6.51
N PRO A 64 8.96 4.95 -6.23
CA PRO A 64 10.14 5.63 -5.73
C PRO A 64 10.72 4.96 -4.48
N GLU A 65 12.04 5.05 -4.32
CA GLU A 65 12.74 4.39 -3.21
C GLU A 65 12.22 4.81 -1.82
N SER A 66 11.78 6.07 -1.69
CA SER A 66 11.19 6.66 -0.49
C SER A 66 10.00 5.89 0.08
N VAL A 67 9.12 5.36 -0.79
CA VAL A 67 7.86 4.70 -0.39
C VAL A 67 7.74 3.24 -0.82
N ARG A 68 8.69 2.75 -1.63
CA ARG A 68 8.73 1.34 -2.07
C ARG A 68 8.62 0.35 -0.92
N LYS A 69 9.32 0.60 0.18
CA LYS A 69 9.31 -0.30 1.34
C LYS A 69 7.93 -0.35 2.02
N ASP A 70 7.21 0.76 2.01
CA ASP A 70 5.89 0.87 2.63
C ASP A 70 4.85 0.09 1.81
N TRP A 71 4.86 0.26 0.48
CA TRP A 71 4.06 -0.57 -0.44
C TRP A 71 4.31 -2.07 -0.25
N ARG A 72 5.58 -2.50 -0.19
CA ARG A 72 5.94 -3.91 0.05
C ARG A 72 5.46 -4.42 1.41
N THR A 73 5.51 -3.56 2.43
CA THR A 73 5.07 -3.93 3.79
C THR A 73 3.57 -4.16 3.83
N ILE A 74 2.79 -3.26 3.21
CA ILE A 74 1.34 -3.38 3.05
C ILE A 74 1.00 -4.66 2.31
N ALA A 75 1.58 -4.86 1.11
CA ALA A 75 1.33 -6.03 0.28
C ALA A 75 1.57 -7.35 1.02
N LYS A 76 2.69 -7.44 1.73
CA LYS A 76 3.07 -8.64 2.50
C LYS A 76 2.08 -8.91 3.63
N ALA A 77 1.65 -7.87 4.36
CA ALA A 77 0.73 -8.02 5.47
C ALA A 77 -0.67 -8.44 4.98
N THR A 78 -1.20 -7.80 3.93
CA THR A 78 -2.49 -8.19 3.34
C THR A 78 -2.45 -9.62 2.80
N LYS A 79 -1.38 -10.00 2.08
CA LYS A 79 -1.21 -11.38 1.59
C LYS A 79 -1.19 -12.39 2.72
N LYS A 80 -0.62 -12.05 3.87
CA LYS A 80 -0.57 -12.93 5.05
C LYS A 80 -1.97 -13.24 5.57
N VAL A 81 -2.87 -12.25 5.61
CA VAL A 81 -4.28 -12.44 6.00
C VAL A 81 -4.95 -13.50 5.12
N VAL A 82 -4.85 -13.36 3.79
CA VAL A 82 -5.42 -14.33 2.83
C VAL A 82 -4.85 -15.74 3.06
N ILE A 83 -3.53 -15.85 3.28
CA ILE A 83 -2.86 -17.13 3.48
C ILE A 83 -3.34 -17.83 4.75
N VAL A 84 -3.48 -17.12 5.87
CA VAL A 84 -3.90 -17.75 7.13
C VAL A 84 -5.36 -18.20 7.09
N HIS A 85 -6.23 -17.40 6.50
CA HIS A 85 -7.62 -17.76 6.23
C HIS A 85 -7.73 -19.05 5.41
N ARG A 86 -7.03 -19.09 4.28
CA ARG A 86 -6.99 -20.28 3.42
C ARG A 86 -6.48 -21.53 4.15
N LYS A 87 -5.43 -21.38 4.97
CA LYS A 87 -4.86 -22.50 5.75
C LYS A 87 -5.83 -23.04 6.81
N ALA A 88 -6.65 -22.17 7.38
CA ALA A 88 -7.70 -22.54 8.33
C ALA A 88 -8.96 -23.11 7.63
N GLY A 89 -9.00 -23.15 6.29
CA GLY A 89 -10.21 -23.52 5.56
C GLY A 89 -11.36 -22.53 5.75
N PHE A 90 -11.05 -21.27 6.07
CA PHE A 90 -12.00 -20.26 6.51
C PHE A 90 -11.87 -18.99 5.69
N ARG A 91 -12.98 -18.47 5.14
CA ARG A 91 -12.93 -17.33 4.21
C ARG A 91 -13.13 -16.01 4.95
N LEU A 92 -12.56 -14.92 4.45
CA LEU A 92 -12.74 -13.58 5.03
C LEU A 92 -14.22 -13.19 5.12
N GLN A 93 -15.00 -13.47 4.09
CA GLN A 93 -16.45 -13.20 4.07
C GLN A 93 -17.25 -14.04 5.07
N ASP A 94 -16.66 -15.08 5.66
CA ASP A 94 -17.28 -15.92 6.67
C ASP A 94 -16.99 -15.42 8.11
N MET A 95 -16.21 -14.34 8.30
CA MET A 95 -15.88 -13.77 9.63
C MET A 95 -17.09 -13.33 10.46
N LYS A 96 -18.24 -13.08 9.82
CA LYS A 96 -19.48 -12.70 10.50
C LYS A 96 -20.42 -13.89 10.77
N ASP A 97 -20.04 -15.09 10.31
CA ASP A 97 -20.80 -16.31 10.54
C ASP A 97 -20.33 -16.97 11.84
N GLU A 98 -21.08 -16.78 12.92
CA GLU A 98 -20.75 -17.30 14.25
C GLU A 98 -20.55 -18.82 14.26
N VAL A 99 -21.33 -19.57 13.47
CA VAL A 99 -21.23 -21.04 13.42
C VAL A 99 -19.89 -21.44 12.83
N LYS A 100 -19.47 -20.79 11.75
CA LYS A 100 -18.17 -21.07 11.12
C LYS A 100 -17.00 -20.58 11.98
N VAL A 101 -17.14 -19.43 12.64
CA VAL A 101 -16.12 -18.91 13.57
C VAL A 101 -15.93 -19.87 14.74
N ASN A 102 -17.02 -20.35 15.35
CA ASN A 102 -16.97 -21.28 16.48
C ASN A 102 -16.42 -22.67 16.11
N ALA A 103 -16.36 -23.00 14.82
CA ALA A 103 -15.76 -24.25 14.34
C ALA A 103 -14.23 -24.18 14.19
N LEU A 104 -13.62 -22.99 14.31
CA LEU A 104 -12.16 -22.82 14.20
C LEU A 104 -11.44 -23.39 15.42
N SER A 105 -10.24 -23.94 15.18
CA SER A 105 -9.35 -24.30 16.27
C SER A 105 -8.77 -23.04 16.92
N GLN A 106 -8.43 -23.10 18.21
CA GLN A 106 -7.76 -21.98 18.88
C GLN A 106 -6.47 -21.56 18.16
N GLN A 107 -5.73 -22.54 17.63
CA GLN A 107 -4.52 -22.28 16.86
C GLN A 107 -4.80 -21.48 15.58
N ASP A 108 -5.92 -21.74 14.90
CA ASP A 108 -6.29 -20.99 13.70
C ASP A 108 -6.81 -19.60 14.05
N ILE A 109 -7.56 -19.47 15.14
CA ILE A 109 -7.97 -18.17 15.70
C ILE A 109 -6.74 -17.32 15.99
N ASP A 110 -5.74 -17.83 16.71
CA ASP A 110 -4.52 -17.10 17.05
C ASP A 110 -3.75 -16.65 15.80
N ARG A 111 -3.66 -17.52 14.77
CA ARG A 111 -2.99 -17.19 13.50
C ARG A 111 -3.75 -16.13 12.70
N ILE A 112 -5.07 -16.21 12.67
CA ILE A 112 -5.93 -15.25 11.99
C ILE A 112 -5.82 -13.89 12.68
N THR A 113 -5.94 -13.85 14.01
CA THR A 113 -5.79 -12.64 14.82
C THR A 113 -4.44 -11.98 14.59
N ALA A 114 -3.34 -12.72 14.72
CA ALA A 114 -2.00 -12.18 14.52
C ALA A 114 -1.77 -11.63 13.09
N ALA A 115 -2.40 -12.23 12.07
CA ALA A 115 -2.30 -11.72 10.71
C ALA A 115 -3.07 -10.39 10.53
N HIS A 116 -4.24 -10.26 11.16
CA HIS A 116 -5.00 -9.01 11.13
C HIS A 116 -4.32 -7.91 11.94
N GLU A 117 -3.73 -8.24 13.09
CA GLU A 117 -2.91 -7.30 13.86
C GLU A 117 -1.72 -6.80 13.03
N ALA A 118 -0.96 -7.71 12.43
CA ALA A 118 0.18 -7.34 11.58
C ALA A 118 -0.25 -6.49 10.37
N PHE A 119 -1.45 -6.73 9.81
CA PHE A 119 -2.03 -5.87 8.80
C PHE A 119 -2.42 -4.50 9.37
N ASN A 120 -3.10 -4.45 10.51
CA ASN A 120 -3.52 -3.21 11.15
C ASN A 120 -2.32 -2.32 11.51
N ASP A 121 -1.22 -2.94 11.95
CA ASP A 121 0.05 -2.29 12.27
C ASP A 121 0.69 -1.59 11.06
N THR A 122 0.30 -1.92 9.82
CA THR A 122 0.77 -1.18 8.64
C THR A 122 0.08 0.18 8.45
N ARG A 123 -0.65 0.70 9.46
CA ARG A 123 -1.37 1.98 9.38
C ARG A 123 -0.46 3.14 9.00
N THR A 124 0.72 3.23 9.61
CA THR A 124 1.68 4.31 9.30
C THR A 124 2.13 4.26 7.84
N GLN A 125 2.43 3.06 7.33
CA GLN A 125 2.81 2.83 5.94
C GLN A 125 1.67 3.19 4.99
N ARG A 126 0.43 2.80 5.32
CA ARG A 126 -0.76 3.16 4.52
C ARG A 126 -0.93 4.68 4.43
N LEU A 127 -0.76 5.40 5.54
CA LEU A 127 -0.83 6.86 5.54
C LEU A 127 0.30 7.47 4.71
N ALA A 128 1.53 6.98 4.86
CA ALA A 128 2.68 7.48 4.12
C ALA A 128 2.52 7.30 2.59
N VAL A 129 2.00 6.16 2.14
CA VAL A 129 1.77 5.96 0.70
C VAL A 129 0.61 6.80 0.18
N VAL A 130 -0.45 7.02 0.96
CA VAL A 130 -1.57 7.90 0.56
C VAL A 130 -1.08 9.35 0.41
N GLU A 131 -0.37 9.87 1.41
CA GLU A 131 0.20 11.23 1.37
C GLU A 131 1.15 11.40 0.18
N HIS A 132 2.06 10.46 -0.02
CA HIS A 132 3.00 10.52 -1.15
C HIS A 132 2.30 10.37 -2.51
N VAL A 133 1.22 9.60 -2.62
CA VAL A 133 0.45 9.51 -3.88
C VAL A 133 -0.26 10.83 -4.17
N ASP A 134 -0.84 11.47 -3.15
CA ASP A 134 -1.46 12.79 -3.32
C ASP A 134 -0.41 13.85 -3.74
N ASP A 135 0.71 13.90 -3.03
CA ASP A 135 1.78 14.87 -3.29
C ASP A 135 2.44 14.71 -4.67
N GLU A 136 2.78 13.47 -5.05
CA GLU A 136 3.57 13.22 -6.28
C GLU A 136 2.69 12.98 -7.52
N CYS A 137 1.50 12.40 -7.34
CA CYS A 137 0.63 12.01 -8.45
C CYS A 137 -0.65 12.85 -8.54
N GLY A 138 -1.00 13.64 -7.51
CA GLY A 138 -2.27 14.35 -7.44
C GLY A 138 -3.48 13.40 -7.39
N ILE A 139 -3.28 12.17 -6.91
CA ILE A 139 -4.33 11.15 -6.83
C ILE A 139 -4.81 11.05 -5.38
N ASP A 140 -6.07 11.39 -5.15
CA ASP A 140 -6.69 11.21 -3.85
C ASP A 140 -7.06 9.73 -3.61
N LEU A 141 -6.33 9.09 -2.70
CA LEU A 141 -6.62 7.76 -2.17
C LEU A 141 -7.21 7.79 -0.75
N SER A 142 -7.43 8.98 -0.19
CA SER A 142 -8.11 9.10 1.10
C SER A 142 -9.56 8.63 0.93
N GLU A 143 -10.02 7.74 1.82
CA GLU A 143 -11.32 7.10 1.66
C GLU A 143 -12.48 8.10 1.53
N LYS A 144 -13.47 7.73 0.71
CA LYS A 144 -14.87 8.14 0.87
C LYS A 144 -15.66 7.04 1.59
#